data_AF-A0A151ESU4-F1
#
_entry.id   AF-A0A151ESU4-F1
#
_cell.length_a   1.000
_cell.length_b   1.000
_cell.length_c   1.000
_cell.angle_alpha   90.00
_cell.angle_beta   90.00
_cell.angle_gamma   90.00
#
_symmetry.space_group_name_H-M   'P 1'
#
loop_
_entity.id
_entity.type
_entity.pdbx_description
1 polymer ?
#
loop_
_entity_poly.entity_id
_entity_poly.type
_entity_poly.pdbx_seq_one_letter_code
_entity_poly.pdbx_strand_id
1 'polypeptide(L)'
;MYSFILPRVESKRWYHSPKYLIMEKFLDYLKERNFSGFSEMTSDVYTFILFFLEGRALKGFRLIGPTFYSFSSLSERLPHLELTQLILYPTPPAFVTGVIDVVHDTLKHEELHTTFDSLKLLLKDLESDRFEGTVTIQWDNVEGIIVLHQGVPETSLLVTPSSLGEGKDALTEILDRVKKEGGTINVYYRADTRNNQKSVPERVLHLKATGIKEEITSRYGLLGAELLEAASQEMGLNDILHFLCVDFSEIEPLCTYLTEKGYIELRKRDVLEEKTRDFWNKL
;
A
#
# COMPACT_ATOMS: atom_id res chain seq x y z
N MET A 1 -5.09 6.59 6.44
CA MET A 1 -4.83 5.18 6.87
C MET A 1 -5.81 4.33 6.10
N TYR A 2 -5.34 3.38 5.29
CA TYR A 2 -6.22 2.60 4.43
C TYR A 2 -7.06 1.61 5.25
N SER A 3 -8.37 1.58 5.01
CA SER A 3 -9.27 0.57 5.57
C SER A 3 -10.03 -0.12 4.43
N PHE A 4 -9.54 -1.28 4.01
CA PHE A 4 -10.24 -2.17 3.08
C PHE A 4 -10.26 -3.59 3.63
N ILE A 5 -11.32 -4.34 3.32
CA ILE A 5 -11.46 -5.73 3.73
C ILE A 5 -10.75 -6.64 2.74
N LEU A 6 -9.81 -7.44 3.22
CA LEU A 6 -9.16 -8.49 2.41
C LEU A 6 -9.96 -9.80 2.52
N PRO A 7 -10.62 -10.26 1.44
CA PRO A 7 -11.36 -11.51 1.47
C PRO A 7 -10.37 -12.67 1.51
N ARG A 8 -10.33 -13.41 2.62
CA ARG A 8 -9.47 -14.59 2.77
C ARG A 8 -10.17 -15.87 2.30
N VAL A 9 -10.75 -15.80 1.11
CA VAL A 9 -11.51 -16.89 0.49
C VAL A 9 -10.53 -17.78 -0.29
N GLU A 10 -10.65 -19.10 -0.15
CA GLU A 10 -9.87 -20.10 -0.92
C GLU A 10 -8.35 -19.84 -1.01
N SER A 11 -7.66 -19.97 0.12
CA SER A 11 -6.21 -19.79 0.16
C SER A 11 -5.46 -20.96 -0.49
N LYS A 12 -4.47 -20.67 -1.35
CA LYS A 12 -3.44 -21.65 -1.73
C LYS A 12 -2.18 -21.37 -0.92
N ARG A 13 -1.85 -22.30 -0.02
CA ARG A 13 -0.58 -22.24 0.72
C ARG A 13 0.56 -22.76 -0.15
N TRP A 14 1.57 -21.93 -0.34
CA TRP A 14 2.80 -22.33 -1.02
C TRP A 14 3.80 -22.78 0.06
N TYR A 15 3.81 -24.09 0.36
CA TYR A 15 4.83 -24.69 1.22
C TYR A 15 5.97 -25.24 0.37
N HIS A 16 6.99 -24.41 0.18
CA HIS A 16 8.34 -24.91 0.03
C HIS A 16 9.12 -24.42 1.25
N SER A 17 9.98 -25.28 1.81
CA SER A 17 10.78 -24.98 3.00
C SER A 17 11.28 -23.52 2.93
N PRO A 18 10.80 -22.62 3.80
CA PRO A 18 10.94 -21.17 3.63
C PRO A 18 12.38 -20.66 3.57
N LYS A 19 13.36 -21.50 3.93
CA LYS A 19 14.78 -21.19 3.79
C LYS A 19 15.25 -20.91 2.35
N TYR A 20 14.45 -21.20 1.31
CA TYR A 20 14.86 -20.97 -0.10
C TYR A 20 13.71 -20.60 -1.04
N LEU A 21 12.77 -19.74 -0.64
CA LEU A 21 11.85 -19.16 -1.62
C LEU A 21 12.65 -18.23 -2.54
N ILE A 22 12.96 -18.69 -3.76
CA ILE A 22 13.57 -17.84 -4.79
C ILE A 22 12.45 -16.95 -5.33
N MET A 23 12.39 -15.71 -4.86
CA MET A 23 11.35 -14.75 -5.20
C MET A 23 11.17 -14.58 -6.72
N GLU A 24 12.27 -14.60 -7.48
CA GLU A 24 12.23 -14.55 -8.95
C GLU A 24 11.37 -15.68 -9.55
N LYS A 25 11.59 -16.93 -9.12
CA LYS A 25 10.80 -18.08 -9.59
C LYS A 25 9.34 -18.00 -9.18
N PHE A 26 9.07 -17.42 -8.00
CA PHE A 26 7.70 -17.19 -7.56
C PHE A 26 7.01 -16.14 -8.44
N LEU A 27 7.69 -15.02 -8.74
CA LEU A 27 7.16 -14.00 -9.64
C LEU A 27 6.94 -14.55 -11.06
N ASP A 28 7.86 -15.36 -11.57
CA ASP A 28 7.69 -16.05 -12.86
C ASP A 28 6.47 -16.99 -12.83
N TYR A 29 6.31 -17.76 -11.76
CA TYR A 29 5.12 -18.62 -11.57
C TYR A 29 3.81 -17.83 -11.61
N LEU A 30 3.75 -16.67 -10.95
CA LEU A 30 2.56 -15.81 -10.98
C LEU A 30 2.29 -15.26 -12.38
N LYS A 31 3.35 -14.87 -13.10
CA LYS A 31 3.31 -14.35 -14.47
C LYS A 31 2.81 -15.40 -15.46
N GLU A 32 3.37 -16.61 -15.42
CA GLU A 32 2.96 -17.72 -16.30
C GLU A 32 1.49 -18.11 -16.13
N ARG A 33 0.92 -17.88 -14.96
CA ARG A 33 -0.48 -18.20 -14.66
C ARG A 33 -1.45 -17.03 -14.76
N ASN A 34 -0.99 -15.85 -15.18
CA ASN A 34 -1.78 -14.62 -15.17
C ASN A 34 -2.50 -14.40 -13.82
N PHE A 35 -1.81 -14.66 -12.71
CA PHE A 35 -2.42 -14.63 -11.38
C PHE A 35 -2.95 -13.23 -11.03
N SER A 36 -4.22 -13.14 -10.64
CA SER A 36 -4.80 -11.94 -10.05
C SER A 36 -5.24 -12.25 -8.62
N GLY A 37 -4.90 -11.35 -7.71
CA GLY A 37 -5.12 -11.57 -6.28
C GLY A 37 -4.14 -10.81 -5.41
N PHE A 38 -4.05 -11.25 -4.16
CA PHE A 38 -3.03 -10.77 -3.24
C PHE A 38 -2.30 -11.94 -2.58
N SER A 39 -1.12 -11.64 -2.04
CA SER A 39 -0.34 -12.55 -1.24
C SER A 39 -0.11 -11.99 0.15
N GLU A 40 -0.30 -12.83 1.17
CA GLU A 40 0.22 -12.57 2.51
C GLU A 40 1.59 -13.24 2.63
N MET A 41 2.61 -12.44 2.91
CA MET A 41 3.97 -12.91 3.12
C MET A 41 4.41 -12.53 4.54
N THR A 42 4.96 -13.48 5.27
CA THR A 42 5.36 -13.27 6.67
C THR A 42 6.83 -13.65 6.81
N SER A 43 7.60 -12.86 7.54
CA SER A 43 8.91 -13.19 8.10
C SER A 43 8.81 -13.26 9.63
N ASP A 44 9.92 -13.52 10.31
CA ASP A 44 9.95 -13.48 11.78
C ASP A 44 9.64 -12.08 12.35
N VAL A 45 9.84 -11.03 11.55
CA VAL A 45 9.72 -9.63 12.01
C VAL A 45 8.56 -8.91 11.34
N TYR A 46 8.22 -9.26 10.10
CA TYR A 46 7.36 -8.45 9.25
C TYR A 46 6.25 -9.26 8.60
N THR A 47 5.13 -8.59 8.35
CA THR A 47 4.05 -9.10 7.50
C THR A 47 3.89 -8.15 6.33
N PHE A 48 3.72 -8.72 5.14
CA PHE A 48 3.54 -7.99 3.90
C PHE A 48 2.30 -8.46 3.17
N ILE A 49 1.63 -7.53 2.49
CA ILE A 49 0.55 -7.79 1.54
C ILE A 49 1.01 -7.31 0.18
N LEU A 50 0.96 -8.19 -0.82
CA LEU A 50 1.35 -7.86 -2.19
C LEU A 50 0.18 -8.09 -3.13
N PHE A 51 -0.12 -7.10 -3.97
CA PHE A 51 -1.18 -7.19 -4.97
C PHE A 51 -0.61 -7.51 -6.34
N PHE A 52 -1.29 -8.40 -7.04
CA PHE A 52 -0.91 -8.88 -8.36
C PHE A 52 -2.08 -8.78 -9.31
N LEU A 53 -1.84 -8.28 -10.51
CA LEU A 53 -2.80 -8.22 -11.60
C LEU A 53 -2.19 -8.89 -12.82
N GLU A 54 -2.83 -9.97 -13.30
CA GLU A 54 -2.36 -10.75 -14.44
C GLU A 54 -0.87 -11.16 -14.31
N GLY A 55 -0.48 -11.55 -13.11
CA GLY A 55 0.86 -11.99 -12.76
C GLY A 55 1.90 -10.87 -12.62
N ARG A 56 1.51 -9.61 -12.79
CA ARG A 56 2.36 -8.45 -12.52
C ARG A 56 2.15 -7.96 -11.11
N ALA A 57 3.23 -7.78 -10.36
CA ALA A 57 3.18 -7.17 -9.05
C ALA A 57 2.89 -5.67 -9.20
N LEU A 58 1.85 -5.17 -8.54
CA LEU A 58 1.42 -3.78 -8.64
C LEU A 58 1.87 -2.93 -7.46
N LYS A 59 1.61 -3.42 -6.24
CA LYS A 59 1.87 -2.68 -5.00
C LYS A 59 2.08 -3.63 -3.84
N GLY A 60 3.01 -3.28 -2.95
CA GLY A 60 3.22 -3.95 -1.68
C GLY A 60 2.84 -3.06 -0.51
N PHE A 61 2.49 -3.70 0.61
CA PHE A 61 2.29 -3.06 1.90
C PHE A 61 3.03 -3.82 2.97
N ARG A 62 3.74 -3.10 3.82
CA ARG A 62 4.24 -3.62 5.08
C ARG A 62 3.21 -3.35 6.17
N LEU A 63 2.89 -4.35 6.96
CA LEU A 63 1.94 -4.25 8.07
C LEU A 63 2.70 -4.08 9.38
N ILE A 64 2.34 -3.04 10.13
CA ILE A 64 2.79 -2.82 11.50
C ILE A 64 1.55 -2.60 12.35
N GLY A 65 1.18 -3.62 13.12
CA GLY A 65 -0.12 -3.65 13.79
C GLY A 65 -1.26 -3.56 12.76
N PRO A 66 -2.22 -2.62 12.90
CA PRO A 66 -3.31 -2.43 11.94
C PRO A 66 -2.95 -1.50 10.76
N THR A 67 -1.72 -0.97 10.72
CA THR A 67 -1.34 0.09 9.76
C THR A 67 -0.61 -0.51 8.57
N PHE A 68 -1.02 -0.07 7.36
CA PHE A 68 -0.38 -0.42 6.10
C PHE A 68 0.57 0.69 5.66
N TYR A 69 1.81 0.34 5.36
CA TYR A 69 2.82 1.24 4.78
C TYR A 69 3.15 0.78 3.38
N SER A 70 2.88 1.61 2.39
CA SER A 70 3.00 1.22 0.99
C SER A 70 4.45 1.17 0.53
N PHE A 71 4.74 0.29 -0.44
CA PHE A 71 6.01 0.28 -1.17
C PHE A 71 5.84 -0.17 -2.62
N SER A 72 6.61 0.44 -3.53
CA SER A 72 6.49 0.24 -4.98
C SER A 72 7.59 -0.63 -5.59
N SER A 73 8.81 -0.61 -5.04
CA SER A 73 9.96 -1.37 -5.56
C SER A 73 9.96 -2.85 -5.11
N LEU A 74 8.91 -3.60 -5.43
CA LEU A 74 8.75 -4.99 -5.01
C LEU A 74 9.89 -5.89 -5.51
N SER A 75 10.24 -5.79 -6.81
CA SER A 75 11.27 -6.63 -7.42
C SER A 75 12.66 -6.42 -6.82
N GLU A 76 12.96 -5.21 -6.34
CA GLU A 76 14.24 -4.88 -5.72
C GLU A 76 14.30 -5.34 -4.26
N ARG A 77 13.18 -5.26 -3.53
CA ARG A 77 13.16 -5.45 -2.07
C ARG A 77 12.88 -6.88 -1.64
N LEU A 78 11.97 -7.57 -2.33
CA LEU A 78 11.54 -8.92 -1.93
C LEU A 78 12.65 -9.97 -1.93
N PRO A 79 13.64 -9.98 -2.86
CA PRO A 79 14.70 -11.00 -2.86
C PRO A 79 15.55 -11.01 -1.58
N HIS A 80 15.56 -9.93 -0.82
CA HIS A 80 16.35 -9.78 0.41
C HIS A 80 15.57 -10.14 1.68
N LEU A 81 14.29 -10.49 1.57
CA LEU A 81 13.46 -10.85 2.71
C LEU A 81 13.53 -12.34 3.01
N GLU A 82 13.87 -12.68 4.26
CA GLU A 82 13.76 -14.05 4.76
C GLU A 82 12.30 -14.35 5.14
N LEU A 83 11.53 -14.85 4.18
CA LEU A 83 10.11 -15.15 4.38
C LEU A 83 9.93 -16.54 5.01
N THR A 84 9.14 -16.62 6.07
CA THR A 84 8.73 -17.86 6.75
C THR A 84 7.44 -18.43 6.19
N GLN A 85 6.57 -17.59 5.65
CA GLN A 85 5.28 -18.01 5.12
C GLN A 85 4.88 -17.19 3.89
N LEU A 86 4.28 -17.86 2.92
CA LEU A 86 3.63 -17.24 1.77
C LEU A 86 2.29 -17.90 1.51
N ILE A 87 1.24 -17.09 1.46
CA ILE A 87 -0.13 -17.52 1.15
C ILE A 87 -0.62 -16.69 -0.03
N LEU A 88 -1.25 -17.36 -1.00
CA LEU A 88 -1.92 -16.72 -2.13
C LEU A 88 -3.43 -16.74 -1.93
N TYR A 89 -4.05 -15.60 -2.21
CA TYR A 89 -5.49 -15.39 -2.21
C TYR A 89 -5.89 -14.93 -3.62
N PRO A 90 -6.31 -15.87 -4.49
CA PRO A 90 -6.82 -15.52 -5.81
C PRO A 90 -8.07 -14.65 -5.66
N THR A 91 -8.15 -13.58 -6.45
CA THR A 91 -9.35 -12.75 -6.53
C THR A 91 -9.60 -12.34 -7.99
N PRO A 92 -10.82 -11.89 -8.32
CA PRO A 92 -11.09 -11.30 -9.62
C PRO A 92 -10.15 -10.11 -9.88
N PRO A 93 -9.65 -9.92 -11.12
CA PRO A 93 -8.79 -8.78 -11.50
C PRO A 93 -9.35 -7.43 -11.04
N ALA A 94 -10.66 -7.29 -11.17
CA ALA A 94 -11.43 -6.15 -10.73
C ALA A 94 -11.27 -5.80 -9.24
N PHE A 95 -11.15 -6.78 -8.36
CA PHE A 95 -10.90 -6.53 -6.93
C PHE A 95 -9.56 -5.86 -6.74
N VAL A 96 -8.53 -6.37 -7.42
CA VAL A 96 -7.19 -5.81 -7.38
C VAL A 96 -7.19 -4.38 -7.91
N THR A 97 -7.85 -4.13 -9.05
CA THR A 97 -8.00 -2.77 -9.59
C THR A 97 -8.66 -1.82 -8.58
N GLY A 98 -9.78 -2.22 -7.98
CA GLY A 98 -10.49 -1.40 -7.01
C GLY A 98 -9.63 -1.06 -5.79
N VAL A 99 -8.91 -2.04 -5.23
CA VAL A 99 -8.03 -1.79 -4.08
C VAL A 99 -6.85 -0.89 -4.46
N ILE A 100 -6.26 -1.05 -5.65
CA ILE A 100 -5.17 -0.20 -6.12
C ILE A 100 -5.63 1.26 -6.31
N ASP A 101 -6.82 1.48 -6.86
CA ASP A 101 -7.40 2.82 -6.98
C ASP A 101 -7.59 3.48 -5.61
N VAL A 102 -8.11 2.73 -4.62
CA VAL A 102 -8.28 3.19 -3.23
C VAL A 102 -6.94 3.56 -2.59
N VAL A 103 -5.92 2.72 -2.80
CA VAL A 103 -4.60 2.90 -2.18
C VAL A 103 -3.85 4.10 -2.75
N HIS A 104 -4.00 4.38 -4.04
CA HIS A 104 -3.32 5.52 -4.67
C HIS A 104 -4.00 6.86 -4.36
N ASP A 105 -5.10 6.85 -3.63
CA ASP A 105 -5.70 7.96 -2.88
C ASP A 105 -5.87 9.26 -3.68
N THR A 106 -6.18 9.15 -4.98
CA THR A 106 -6.64 10.32 -5.74
C THR A 106 -8.15 10.43 -5.59
N LEU A 107 -8.57 10.84 -4.39
CA LEU A 107 -9.98 11.05 -4.03
C LEU A 107 -10.59 12.16 -4.90
N LYS A 108 -11.71 11.83 -5.59
CA LYS A 108 -12.59 12.82 -6.24
C LYS A 108 -13.59 13.37 -5.23
N HIS A 109 -14.19 12.47 -4.44
CA HIS A 109 -15.17 12.77 -3.42
C HIS A 109 -14.94 11.85 -2.21
N GLU A 110 -14.96 12.43 -1.02
CA GLU A 110 -14.71 11.74 0.25
C GLU A 110 -15.94 11.87 1.16
N GLU A 111 -16.21 10.80 1.92
CA GLU A 111 -17.19 10.76 3.01
C GLU A 111 -18.59 11.27 2.61
N LEU A 112 -19.06 10.88 1.42
CA LEU A 112 -20.43 11.18 1.01
C LEU A 112 -21.39 10.30 1.83
N HIS A 113 -21.96 10.88 2.89
CA HIS A 113 -23.04 10.26 3.64
C HIS A 113 -24.34 10.33 2.82
N THR A 114 -24.75 9.19 2.29
CA THR A 114 -25.92 9.13 1.41
C THR A 114 -27.19 8.76 2.15
N THR A 115 -28.26 9.54 1.97
CA THR A 115 -29.64 9.09 2.18
C THR A 115 -30.13 8.31 0.95
N PHE A 116 -30.65 7.10 1.16
CA PHE A 116 -31.53 6.23 0.35
C PHE A 116 -31.53 6.29 -1.22
N ASP A 117 -31.49 7.45 -1.87
CA ASP A 117 -31.60 7.63 -3.34
C ASP A 117 -30.32 8.15 -4.03
N SER A 118 -29.30 8.58 -3.29
CA SER A 118 -28.18 9.32 -3.90
C SER A 118 -27.11 8.48 -4.59
N LEU A 119 -26.97 7.17 -4.33
CA LEU A 119 -25.98 6.35 -5.06
C LEU A 119 -26.35 6.19 -6.53
N LYS A 120 -27.64 5.98 -6.86
CA LYS A 120 -28.05 5.87 -8.27
C LYS A 120 -27.85 7.18 -9.03
N LEU A 121 -28.10 8.31 -8.37
CA LEU A 121 -27.83 9.64 -8.94
C LEU A 121 -26.33 9.85 -9.13
N LEU A 122 -25.51 9.51 -8.13
CA LEU A 122 -24.06 9.56 -8.24
C LEU A 122 -23.54 8.73 -9.42
N LEU A 123 -23.98 7.47 -9.57
CA LEU A 123 -23.55 6.63 -10.70
C LEU A 123 -23.95 7.23 -12.04
N LYS A 124 -25.13 7.85 -12.15
CA LYS A 124 -25.59 8.54 -13.37
C LYS A 124 -24.76 9.79 -13.68
N ASP A 125 -24.36 10.53 -12.65
CA ASP A 125 -23.48 11.69 -12.79
C ASP A 125 -22.08 11.24 -13.26
N LEU A 126 -21.54 10.16 -12.67
CA LEU A 126 -20.26 9.57 -13.07
C LEU A 126 -20.29 9.00 -14.51
N GLU A 127 -21.41 8.41 -14.94
CA GLU A 127 -21.67 7.99 -16.33
C GLU A 127 -21.62 9.19 -17.28
N SER A 128 -22.29 10.29 -16.92
CA SER A 128 -22.31 11.52 -17.72
C SER A 128 -20.92 12.15 -17.85
N ASP A 129 -20.11 12.05 -16.79
CA ASP A 129 -18.71 12.50 -16.74
C ASP A 129 -17.73 11.57 -17.48
N ARG A 130 -18.19 10.38 -17.95
CA ARG A 130 -17.32 9.30 -18.47
C ARG A 130 -16.20 8.93 -17.50
N PHE A 131 -16.53 8.85 -16.21
CA PHE A 131 -15.55 8.70 -15.14
C PHE A 131 -14.76 7.38 -15.21
N GLU A 132 -13.46 7.43 -14.90
CA GLU A 132 -12.59 6.25 -14.79
C GLU A 132 -12.10 6.12 -13.36
N GLY A 133 -12.44 5.01 -12.70
CA GLY A 133 -12.01 4.79 -11.32
C GLY A 133 -12.90 3.82 -10.57
N THR A 134 -12.98 4.02 -9.26
CA THR A 134 -13.64 3.11 -8.33
C THR A 134 -14.51 3.88 -7.35
N VAL A 135 -15.72 3.37 -7.08
CA VAL A 135 -16.58 3.82 -6.00
C VAL A 135 -16.54 2.76 -4.90
N THR A 136 -16.18 3.13 -3.68
CA THR A 136 -16.32 2.25 -2.52
C THR A 136 -17.47 2.68 -1.63
N ILE A 137 -18.12 1.70 -1.03
CA ILE A 137 -19.20 1.86 -0.08
C ILE A 137 -18.84 1.06 1.16
N GLN A 138 -18.68 1.74 2.28
CA GLN A 138 -18.32 1.11 3.54
C GLN A 138 -19.54 0.98 4.45
N TRP A 139 -19.73 -0.24 4.94
CA TRP A 139 -20.55 -0.57 6.12
C TRP A 139 -19.61 -1.15 7.18
N ASP A 140 -20.16 -1.85 8.18
CA ASP A 140 -19.36 -2.51 9.22
C ASP A 140 -18.38 -3.56 8.65
N ASN A 141 -18.63 -4.86 8.83
CA ASN A 141 -17.73 -5.90 8.31
C ASN A 141 -18.00 -6.23 6.83
N VAL A 142 -18.40 -5.23 6.04
CA VAL A 142 -18.82 -5.40 4.64
C VAL A 142 -18.43 -4.15 3.82
N GLU A 143 -17.89 -4.38 2.63
CA GLU A 143 -17.47 -3.33 1.71
C GLU A 143 -18.02 -3.60 0.31
N GLY A 144 -18.62 -2.58 -0.30
CA GLY A 144 -19.02 -2.59 -1.71
C GLY A 144 -17.96 -1.88 -2.54
N ILE A 145 -17.54 -2.48 -3.65
CA ILE A 145 -16.58 -1.89 -4.59
C ILE A 145 -17.22 -1.92 -5.98
N ILE A 146 -17.32 -0.78 -6.65
CA ILE A 146 -17.83 -0.65 -8.01
C ILE A 146 -16.71 -0.09 -8.87
N VAL A 147 -16.17 -0.90 -9.77
CA VAL A 147 -15.15 -0.46 -10.73
C VAL A 147 -15.86 0.09 -11.96
N LEU A 148 -15.55 1.34 -12.31
CA LEU A 148 -16.18 2.08 -13.40
C LEU A 148 -15.23 2.22 -14.59
N HIS A 149 -15.76 2.01 -15.79
CA HIS A 149 -15.10 2.34 -17.04
C HIS A 149 -16.02 3.23 -17.87
N GLN A 150 -15.53 4.41 -18.29
CA GLN A 150 -16.35 5.46 -18.91
C GLN A 150 -17.65 5.75 -18.12
N GLY A 151 -17.55 5.67 -16.79
CA GLY A 151 -18.62 5.92 -15.83
C GLY A 151 -19.67 4.81 -15.72
N VAL A 152 -19.52 3.72 -16.47
CA VAL A 152 -20.38 2.54 -16.40
C VAL A 152 -19.75 1.48 -15.49
N PRO A 153 -20.50 0.82 -14.60
CA PRO A 153 -20.01 -0.34 -13.85
C PRO A 153 -19.52 -1.44 -14.78
N GLU A 154 -18.19 -1.63 -14.80
CA GLU A 154 -17.55 -2.76 -15.46
C GLU A 154 -17.76 -4.02 -14.62
N THR A 155 -17.62 -3.87 -13.29
CA THR A 155 -17.88 -4.92 -12.32
C THR A 155 -18.35 -4.31 -10.99
N SER A 156 -18.82 -5.17 -10.10
CA SER A 156 -19.10 -4.79 -8.73
C SER A 156 -18.77 -5.95 -7.80
N LEU A 157 -18.34 -5.63 -6.59
CA LEU A 157 -17.87 -6.61 -5.63
C LEU A 157 -18.48 -6.30 -4.27
N LEU A 158 -19.00 -7.33 -3.61
CA LEU A 158 -19.44 -7.24 -2.23
C LEU A 158 -18.52 -8.11 -1.37
N VAL A 159 -17.70 -7.44 -0.58
CA VAL A 159 -16.59 -8.04 0.15
C VAL A 159 -16.96 -8.17 1.62
N THR A 160 -16.76 -9.36 2.17
CA THR A 160 -16.77 -9.59 3.62
C THR A 160 -15.48 -10.33 4.01
N PRO A 161 -15.14 -10.46 5.30
CA PRO A 161 -13.96 -11.23 5.72
C PRO A 161 -13.95 -12.68 5.22
N SER A 162 -15.12 -13.27 4.96
CA SER A 162 -15.30 -14.68 4.63
C SER A 162 -15.93 -14.94 3.26
N SER A 163 -16.31 -13.90 2.50
CA SER A 163 -16.94 -14.06 1.20
C SER A 163 -16.60 -12.91 0.25
N LEU A 164 -16.68 -13.21 -1.05
CA LEU A 164 -16.55 -12.24 -2.13
C LEU A 164 -17.67 -12.51 -3.14
N GLY A 165 -18.67 -11.62 -3.19
CA GLY A 165 -19.68 -11.59 -4.24
C GLY A 165 -19.21 -10.73 -5.41
N GLU A 166 -19.63 -11.05 -6.63
CA GLU A 166 -19.21 -10.35 -7.86
C GLU A 166 -20.36 -10.08 -8.84
N GLY A 167 -20.19 -9.06 -9.68
CA GLY A 167 -20.98 -8.80 -10.87
C GLY A 167 -22.31 -8.11 -10.58
N LYS A 168 -23.32 -8.43 -11.40
CA LYS A 168 -24.65 -7.80 -11.31
C LYS A 168 -25.38 -8.10 -10.01
N ASP A 169 -25.18 -9.30 -9.47
CA ASP A 169 -25.79 -9.70 -8.20
C ASP A 169 -25.19 -8.88 -7.05
N ALA A 170 -23.85 -8.71 -7.04
CA ALA A 170 -23.18 -7.83 -6.09
C ALA A 170 -23.63 -6.37 -6.24
N LEU A 171 -23.75 -5.85 -7.47
CA LEU A 171 -24.24 -4.49 -7.70
C LEU A 171 -25.67 -4.30 -7.15
N THR A 172 -26.54 -5.28 -7.40
CA THR A 172 -27.94 -5.24 -6.93
C THR A 172 -27.98 -5.22 -5.40
N GLU A 173 -27.21 -6.08 -4.75
CA GLU A 173 -27.12 -6.13 -3.29
C GLU A 173 -26.53 -4.84 -2.70
N ILE A 174 -25.49 -4.27 -3.32
CA ILE A 174 -24.91 -2.98 -2.91
C ILE A 174 -25.98 -1.88 -2.97
N LEU A 175 -26.72 -1.78 -4.08
CA LEU A 175 -27.76 -0.77 -4.25
C LEU A 175 -28.90 -0.95 -3.24
N ASP A 176 -29.34 -2.18 -3.02
CA ASP A 176 -30.38 -2.51 -2.06
C ASP A 176 -29.94 -2.22 -0.62
N ARG A 177 -28.66 -2.46 -0.31
CA ARG A 177 -28.10 -2.24 1.01
C ARG A 177 -27.89 -0.76 1.31
N VAL A 178 -27.39 0.03 0.35
CA VAL A 178 -27.34 1.49 0.50
C VAL A 178 -28.74 2.06 0.73
N LYS A 179 -29.74 1.52 0.04
CA LYS A 179 -31.14 1.88 0.23
C LYS A 179 -31.74 1.39 1.55
N LYS A 180 -31.15 0.44 2.27
CA LYS A 180 -31.71 -0.02 3.56
C LYS A 180 -30.99 0.58 4.75
N GLU A 181 -29.66 0.68 4.64
CA GLU A 181 -28.75 0.90 5.76
C GLU A 181 -27.95 2.21 5.61
N GLY A 182 -28.03 2.88 4.46
CA GLY A 182 -27.12 3.98 4.13
C GLY A 182 -25.72 3.45 3.80
N GLY A 183 -24.67 4.22 4.07
CA GLY A 183 -23.29 3.82 3.87
C GLY A 183 -22.38 5.04 3.67
N THR A 184 -21.08 4.86 3.90
CA THR A 184 -20.07 5.88 3.59
C THR A 184 -19.56 5.63 2.18
N ILE A 185 -19.76 6.60 1.27
CA ILE A 185 -19.36 6.46 -0.13
C ILE A 185 -18.12 7.30 -0.41
N ASN A 186 -17.13 6.68 -1.04
CA ASN A 186 -15.91 7.33 -1.49
C ASN A 186 -15.71 7.07 -2.98
N VAL A 187 -15.20 8.07 -3.71
CA VAL A 187 -14.97 7.99 -5.16
C VAL A 187 -13.50 8.28 -5.45
N TYR A 188 -12.82 7.32 -6.07
CA TYR A 188 -11.39 7.35 -6.34
C TYR A 188 -11.16 7.34 -7.86
N TYR A 189 -10.33 8.26 -8.35
CA TYR A 189 -9.87 8.20 -9.74
C TYR A 189 -9.02 6.96 -9.97
N ARG A 190 -9.04 6.43 -11.20
CA ARG A 190 -8.14 5.34 -11.59
C ARG A 190 -6.69 5.77 -11.43
N ALA A 191 -5.93 4.97 -10.71
CA ALA A 191 -4.50 5.22 -10.52
C ALA A 191 -3.74 5.04 -11.84
N ASP A 192 -2.95 6.02 -12.26
CA ASP A 192 -1.90 5.78 -13.24
C ASP A 192 -0.71 5.11 -12.54
N THR A 193 -0.72 3.77 -12.54
CA THR A 193 0.31 2.95 -11.93
C THR A 193 1.68 3.07 -12.61
N ARG A 194 1.80 3.80 -13.73
CA ARG A 194 3.06 3.92 -14.49
C ARG A 194 3.97 5.06 -14.02
N ASN A 195 3.46 6.05 -13.27
CA ASN A 195 4.18 7.33 -13.10
C ASN A 195 4.25 7.91 -11.67
N ASN A 196 3.70 7.25 -10.65
CA ASN A 196 3.55 7.87 -9.32
C ASN A 196 4.74 7.68 -8.35
N GLN A 197 5.92 7.30 -8.84
CA GLN A 197 7.10 7.22 -7.96
C GLN A 197 7.66 8.63 -7.74
N LYS A 198 7.34 9.25 -6.60
CA LYS A 198 8.06 10.46 -6.15
C LYS A 198 9.56 10.14 -6.16
N SER A 199 10.34 10.97 -6.86
CA SER A 199 11.80 10.84 -6.86
C SER A 199 12.32 10.94 -5.43
N VAL A 200 13.03 9.92 -4.96
CA VAL A 200 13.64 9.96 -3.64
C VAL A 200 14.78 10.96 -3.65
N PRO A 201 14.83 11.93 -2.72
CA PRO A 201 15.97 12.83 -2.61
C PRO A 201 17.26 12.04 -2.36
N GLU A 202 18.32 12.31 -3.11
CA GLU A 202 19.64 11.73 -2.87
C GLU A 202 20.29 12.39 -1.65
N ARG A 203 19.89 11.94 -0.46
CA ARG A 203 20.29 12.51 0.83
C ARG A 203 20.66 11.43 1.83
N VAL A 204 21.49 11.80 2.80
CA VAL A 204 21.84 11.00 3.98
C VAL A 204 21.14 11.59 5.20
N LEU A 205 20.55 10.71 6.00
CA LEU A 205 19.89 11.04 7.26
C LEU A 205 20.92 11.03 8.38
N HIS A 206 21.20 12.21 8.96
CA HIS A 206 22.13 12.33 10.08
C HIS A 206 21.37 12.62 11.38
N LEU A 207 21.46 11.72 12.35
CA LEU A 207 20.86 11.91 13.68
C LEU A 207 21.67 12.93 14.51
N LYS A 208 21.01 13.96 15.05
CA LYS A 208 21.63 15.00 15.90
C LYS A 208 21.30 14.85 17.37
N ALA A 209 20.11 14.36 17.69
CA ALA A 209 19.63 14.23 19.06
C ALA A 209 19.74 12.78 19.57
N THR A 210 20.13 12.64 20.84
CA THR A 210 20.11 11.37 21.58
C THR A 210 18.92 11.35 22.55
N GLY A 211 18.51 10.16 22.99
CA GLY A 211 17.42 10.01 23.98
C GLY A 211 15.99 10.24 23.45
N ILE A 212 15.81 10.50 22.15
CA ILE A 212 14.48 10.75 21.55
C ILE A 212 13.71 9.46 21.19
N LYS A 213 14.30 8.28 21.39
CA LYS A 213 13.72 7.00 20.94
C LYS A 213 12.33 6.74 21.54
N GLU A 214 12.14 7.04 22.82
CA GLU A 214 10.86 6.83 23.50
C GLU A 214 9.76 7.76 22.96
N GLU A 215 10.07 9.05 22.78
CA GLU A 215 9.14 10.03 22.20
C GLU A 215 8.69 9.59 20.79
N ILE A 216 9.65 9.24 19.94
CA ILE A 216 9.37 8.87 18.55
C ILE A 216 8.65 7.53 18.47
N THR A 217 9.01 6.54 19.29
CA THR A 217 8.29 5.27 19.36
C THR A 217 6.86 5.47 19.86
N SER A 218 6.65 6.34 20.85
CA SER A 218 5.30 6.63 21.36
C SER A 218 4.42 7.30 20.31
N ARG A 219 5.00 8.12 19.42
CA ARG A 219 4.23 8.89 18.42
C ARG A 219 4.06 8.15 17.09
N TYR A 220 5.08 7.42 16.65
CA TYR A 220 5.15 6.80 15.33
C TYR A 220 5.33 5.27 15.37
N GLY A 221 5.27 4.68 16.57
CA GLY A 221 5.36 3.24 16.76
C GLY A 221 6.70 2.66 16.32
N LEU A 222 6.64 1.42 15.84
CA LEU A 222 7.80 0.66 15.39
C LEU A 222 8.52 1.33 14.21
N LEU A 223 7.77 1.90 13.25
CA LEU A 223 8.37 2.56 12.08
C LEU A 223 9.27 3.72 12.49
N GLY A 224 8.83 4.52 13.47
CA GLY A 224 9.64 5.60 14.02
C GLY A 224 10.91 5.10 14.70
N ALA A 225 10.82 4.00 15.45
CA ALA A 225 11.97 3.41 16.13
C ALA A 225 13.02 2.88 15.14
N GLU A 226 12.58 2.16 14.10
CA GLU A 226 13.46 1.62 13.06
C GLU A 226 14.09 2.72 12.20
N LEU A 227 13.35 3.80 11.89
CA LEU A 227 13.92 4.95 11.17
C LEU A 227 15.07 5.58 11.96
N LEU A 228 14.92 5.75 13.28
CA LEU A 228 15.98 6.28 14.13
C LEU A 228 17.20 5.37 14.21
N GLU A 229 16.97 4.05 14.22
CA GLU A 229 18.04 3.06 14.19
C GLU A 229 18.79 3.06 12.85
N ALA A 230 18.08 3.22 11.74
CA ALA A 230 18.72 3.34 10.43
C ALA A 230 19.47 4.68 10.29
N ALA A 231 18.91 5.76 10.83
CA ALA A 231 19.56 7.08 10.84
C ALA A 231 20.80 7.14 11.75
N SER A 232 20.86 6.34 12.83
CA SER A 232 22.06 6.27 13.68
C SER A 232 23.22 5.53 13.02
N GLN A 233 22.95 4.75 11.98
CA GLN A 233 23.93 4.06 11.13
C GLN A 233 24.37 4.92 9.92
N GLU A 234 23.97 6.19 9.87
CA GLU A 234 24.28 7.13 8.77
C GLU A 234 23.88 6.61 7.37
N MET A 235 22.81 5.82 7.29
CA MET A 235 22.33 5.25 6.04
C MET A 235 21.81 6.33 5.08
N GLY A 236 22.00 6.11 3.78
CA GLY A 236 21.37 6.91 2.74
C GLY A 236 19.84 6.75 2.77
N LEU A 237 19.10 7.78 2.37
CA LEU A 237 17.63 7.74 2.40
C LEU A 237 17.08 6.57 1.56
N ASN A 238 17.67 6.28 0.40
CA ASN A 238 17.29 5.10 -0.39
C ASN A 238 17.53 3.78 0.36
N ASP A 239 18.67 3.65 1.05
CA ASP A 239 19.01 2.46 1.82
C ASP A 239 18.04 2.29 3.00
N ILE A 240 17.64 3.39 3.64
CA ILE A 240 16.63 3.42 4.69
C ILE A 240 15.27 2.97 4.15
N LEU A 241 14.83 3.49 3.01
CA LEU A 241 13.55 3.08 2.40
C LEU A 241 13.54 1.60 2.02
N HIS A 242 14.67 1.08 1.56
CA HIS A 242 14.85 -0.33 1.28
C HIS A 242 14.79 -1.16 2.57
N PHE A 243 15.54 -0.78 3.60
CA PHE A 243 15.56 -1.42 4.91
C PHE A 243 14.18 -1.46 5.56
N LEU A 244 13.46 -0.33 5.56
CA LEU A 244 12.13 -0.23 6.14
C LEU A 244 11.03 -0.87 5.28
N CYS A 245 11.32 -1.18 4.02
CA CYS A 245 10.35 -1.63 3.03
C CYS A 245 9.14 -0.68 2.89
N VAL A 246 9.40 0.63 2.78
CA VAL A 246 8.37 1.68 2.59
C VAL A 246 8.72 2.64 1.45
N ASP A 247 7.72 3.30 0.87
CA ASP A 247 7.92 4.43 -0.05
C ASP A 247 8.22 5.72 0.73
N PHE A 248 8.86 6.70 0.08
CA PHE A 248 9.22 7.95 0.76
C PHE A 248 8.00 8.70 1.31
N SER A 249 6.86 8.66 0.61
CA SER A 249 5.60 9.28 1.07
C SER A 249 5.15 8.80 2.44
N GLU A 250 5.50 7.57 2.83
CA GLU A 250 5.13 6.98 4.11
C GLU A 250 5.94 7.56 5.28
N ILE A 251 7.20 7.95 5.02
CA ILE A 251 8.10 8.49 6.05
C ILE A 251 8.34 9.99 5.92
N GLU A 252 7.90 10.63 4.83
CA GLU A 252 8.05 12.06 4.57
C GLU A 252 7.51 12.94 5.72
N PRO A 253 6.30 12.69 6.29
CA PRO A 253 5.81 13.46 7.43
C PRO A 253 6.69 13.30 8.68
N LEU A 254 7.20 12.09 8.92
CA LEU A 254 8.09 11.79 10.03
C LEU A 254 9.44 12.49 9.85
N CYS A 255 10.06 12.40 8.67
CA CYS A 255 11.30 13.09 8.35
C CYS A 255 11.14 14.62 8.48
N THR A 256 10.01 15.17 8.05
CA THR A 256 9.71 16.60 8.19
C THR A 256 9.66 16.99 9.67
N TYR A 257 8.87 16.27 10.47
CA TYR A 257 8.77 16.50 11.92
C TYR A 257 10.14 16.45 12.61
N LEU A 258 10.92 15.40 12.36
CA LEU A 258 12.23 15.24 12.98
C LEU A 258 13.21 16.34 12.56
N THR A 259 13.12 16.83 11.31
CA THR A 259 13.96 17.92 10.81
C THR A 259 13.58 19.24 11.48
N GLU A 260 12.27 19.55 11.58
CA GLU A 260 11.76 20.76 12.24
C GLU A 260 12.11 20.80 13.72
N LYS A 261 12.15 19.64 14.40
CA LYS A 261 12.60 19.50 15.78
C LYS A 261 14.12 19.58 15.94
N GLY A 262 14.87 19.61 14.85
CA GLY A 262 16.34 19.58 14.87
C GLY A 262 16.91 18.23 15.32
N TYR A 263 16.10 17.17 15.33
CA TYR A 263 16.50 15.83 15.74
C TYR A 263 17.33 15.14 14.66
N ILE A 264 17.06 15.43 13.39
CA ILE A 264 17.82 14.94 12.24
C ILE A 264 18.24 16.10 11.34
N GLU A 265 19.18 15.82 10.44
CA GLU A 265 19.57 16.69 9.34
C GLU A 265 19.70 15.88 8.05
N LEU A 266 19.11 16.38 6.96
CA LEU A 266 19.21 15.79 5.64
C LEU A 266 20.38 16.42 4.87
N ARG A 267 21.47 15.68 4.67
CA ARG A 267 22.66 16.14 3.94
C ARG A 267 22.69 15.58 2.52
N LYS A 268 23.29 16.31 1.56
CA LYS A 268 23.62 15.73 0.24
C LYS A 268 24.75 14.72 0.40
N ARG A 269 24.70 13.62 -0.36
CA ARG A 269 25.69 12.53 -0.29
C ARG A 269 27.12 13.01 -0.57
N ASP A 270 27.28 13.86 -1.58
CA ASP A 270 28.59 14.38 -2.04
C ASP A 270 29.39 15.12 -0.96
N VAL A 271 28.69 15.75 0.00
CA VAL A 271 29.32 16.53 1.08
C VAL A 271 30.02 15.64 2.11
N LEU A 272 29.62 14.36 2.22
CA LEU A 272 30.27 13.39 3.11
C LEU A 272 31.55 12.81 2.52
N GLU A 273 31.56 12.51 1.21
CA GLU A 273 32.76 12.00 0.54
C GLU A 273 33.88 13.04 0.51
N GLU A 274 33.55 14.31 0.29
CA GLU A 274 34.52 15.41 0.24
C GLU A 274 35.16 15.68 1.61
N LYS A 275 34.37 15.66 2.70
CA LYS A 275 34.90 15.79 4.08
C LYS A 275 35.79 14.62 4.50
N THR A 276 35.43 13.40 4.07
CA THR A 276 36.22 12.21 4.37
C THR A 276 37.55 12.25 3.62
N ARG A 277 37.52 12.69 2.35
CA ARG A 277 38.71 12.88 1.53
C ARG A 277 39.63 13.99 2.05
N ASP A 278 39.07 15.11 2.49
CA ASP A 278 39.82 16.21 3.11
C ASP A 278 40.44 15.83 4.47
N PHE A 279 39.78 14.97 5.24
CA PHE A 279 40.34 14.43 6.48
C PHE A 279 41.57 13.55 6.20
N TRP A 280 41.48 12.64 5.22
CA TRP A 280 42.61 11.79 4.83
C TRP A 280 43.75 12.56 4.15
N ASN A 281 43.46 13.67 3.44
CA ASN A 281 44.49 14.51 2.84
C ASN A 281 45.23 15.42 3.85
N LYS A 282 44.72 15.55 5.09
CA LYS A 282 45.31 16.35 6.16
C LYS A 282 46.08 15.52 7.19
N LEU A 283 45.99 14.18 7.11
CA LEU A 283 46.84 13.23 7.84
C LEU A 283 48.11 12.94 7.05
#